data_AF-A0A183C8V4-F1
#
_entry.id   AF-A0A183C8V4-F1
#
_cell.length_a   1.000
_cell.length_b   1.000
_cell.length_c   1.000
_cell.angle_alpha   90.00
_cell.angle_beta   90.00
_cell.angle_gamma   90.00
#
_symmetry.space_group_name_H-M   'P 1'
#
loop_
_entity.id
_entity.type
_entity.pdbx_description
1 polymer ?
#
loop_
_entity_poly.entity_id
_entity_poly.type
_entity_poly.pdbx_seq_one_letter_code
_entity_poly.pdbx_strand_id
1 'polypeptide(L)'
;MSDNPKKMEKQLKEISICDDVWPFLLVDAHFKSKEWSLSNLDIRRALVGNGAEIVKRAGNDYEHRLPIPQNPLPDKVIGFECLQISYIDRSVIKFLELLRPLFASKGTTISLCLGTYIFETRSWQIIWKHIWPLIKDNICSLVCCPFTFDHLRRISPAILRNCAQLRMFQFQSFGCFPEFPADDSAGTSAARALAKWLHTPRGDGLPKVLECRFCSLEEVGGLKRVSF
;
A
#
# COMPACT_ATOMS: atom_id res chain seq x y z
N MET A 1 10.80 -19.33 -23.83
CA MET A 1 10.65 -17.91 -24.22
C MET A 1 11.70 -17.12 -23.44
N SER A 2 12.71 -16.60 -24.14
CA SER A 2 13.83 -15.87 -23.52
C SER A 2 13.42 -14.40 -23.34
N ASP A 3 12.92 -14.03 -22.17
CA ASP A 3 12.56 -12.65 -21.87
C ASP A 3 13.83 -11.81 -21.63
N ASN A 4 14.00 -10.81 -22.48
CA ASN A 4 15.19 -9.96 -22.58
C ASN A 4 15.28 -8.97 -21.39
N PRO A 5 16.37 -8.96 -20.60
CA PRO A 5 16.57 -8.01 -19.50
C PRO A 5 16.38 -6.53 -19.90
N LYS A 6 16.74 -6.18 -21.14
CA LYS A 6 16.57 -4.82 -21.69
C LYS A 6 15.10 -4.39 -21.79
N LYS A 7 14.19 -5.34 -22.00
CA LYS A 7 12.74 -5.06 -22.09
C LYS A 7 12.19 -4.68 -20.72
N MET A 8 12.63 -5.36 -19.67
CA MET A 8 12.21 -5.05 -18.30
C MET A 8 12.81 -3.74 -17.81
N GLU A 9 14.09 -3.48 -18.10
CA GLU A 9 14.73 -2.21 -17.76
C GLU A 9 13.96 -1.03 -18.39
N LYS A 10 13.53 -1.18 -19.65
CA LYS A 10 12.68 -0.19 -20.32
C LYS A 10 11.34 0.01 -19.60
N GLN A 11 10.65 -1.07 -19.22
CA GLN A 11 9.38 -0.99 -18.51
C GLN A 11 9.50 -0.30 -17.14
N LEU A 12 10.55 -0.59 -16.37
CA LEU A 12 10.74 0.05 -15.07
C LEU A 12 11.14 1.52 -15.20
N LYS A 13 11.92 1.89 -16.24
CA LYS A 13 12.15 3.29 -16.59
C LYS A 13 10.83 4.01 -16.80
N GLU A 14 9.91 3.41 -17.56
CA GLU A 14 8.58 3.97 -17.77
C GLU A 14 7.79 4.16 -16.46
N ILE A 15 7.93 3.26 -15.47
CA ILE A 15 7.27 3.39 -14.15
C ILE A 15 7.90 4.51 -13.30
N SER A 16 9.23 4.58 -13.25
CA SER A 16 9.98 5.51 -12.40
C SER A 16 9.99 6.97 -12.87
N ILE A 17 9.87 7.23 -14.17
CA ILE A 17 9.93 8.60 -14.71
C ILE A 17 8.59 9.30 -14.42
N CYS A 18 8.55 10.19 -13.44
CA CYS A 18 7.45 11.14 -13.26
C CYS A 18 7.46 12.14 -14.45
N ASP A 19 6.28 12.59 -14.88
CA ASP A 19 6.14 13.58 -15.95
C ASP A 19 6.89 14.87 -15.59
N ASP A 20 8.05 15.06 -16.21
CA ASP A 20 8.65 16.35 -16.55
C ASP A 20 9.85 16.08 -17.47
N VAL A 21 9.58 16.11 -18.79
CA VAL A 21 10.49 16.45 -19.90
C VAL A 21 12.00 16.21 -19.65
N TRP A 22 12.45 14.95 -19.64
CA TRP A 22 13.88 14.65 -19.82
C TRP A 22 14.11 13.99 -21.19
N PRO A 23 15.05 14.49 -22.02
CA PRO A 23 15.42 13.83 -23.26
C PRO A 23 15.87 12.38 -22.98
N PHE A 24 15.33 11.42 -23.74
CA PHE A 24 15.58 9.97 -23.60
C PHE A 24 17.06 9.58 -23.38
N LEU A 25 18.01 10.35 -23.93
CA LEU A 25 19.44 10.10 -23.82
C LEU A 25 20.02 10.40 -22.42
N LEU A 26 19.50 11.41 -21.72
CA LEU A 26 19.93 11.77 -20.36
C LEU A 26 19.36 10.79 -19.33
N VAL A 27 18.12 10.35 -19.53
CA VAL A 27 17.46 9.32 -18.73
C VAL A 27 18.29 8.03 -18.74
N ASP A 28 18.66 7.52 -19.92
CA ASP A 28 19.37 6.25 -20.01
C ASP A 28 20.74 6.24 -19.30
N ALA A 29 21.48 7.35 -19.33
CA ALA A 29 22.73 7.52 -18.61
C ALA A 29 22.53 7.60 -17.08
N HIS A 30 21.47 8.28 -16.64
CA HIS A 30 21.11 8.38 -15.23
C HIS A 30 20.71 7.01 -14.64
N PHE A 31 19.90 6.23 -15.36
CA PHE A 31 19.44 4.90 -14.90
C PHE A 31 20.55 3.85 -14.81
N LYS A 32 21.60 3.98 -15.65
CA LYS A 32 22.75 3.06 -15.62
C LYS A 32 23.73 3.36 -14.49
N SER A 33 23.82 4.62 -14.06
CA SER A 33 24.87 5.07 -13.15
C SER A 33 24.39 5.32 -11.73
N LYS A 34 23.14 5.76 -11.54
CA LYS A 34 22.59 6.10 -10.21
C LYS A 34 21.59 5.08 -9.73
N GLU A 35 21.50 4.96 -8.41
CA GLU A 35 20.37 4.32 -7.74
C GLU A 35 19.10 5.16 -7.94
N TRP A 36 17.95 4.51 -8.10
CA TRP A 36 16.66 5.17 -8.34
C TRP A 36 15.51 4.45 -7.62
N SER A 37 14.49 5.22 -7.25
CA SER A 37 13.25 4.71 -6.70
C SER A 37 12.14 4.73 -7.74
N LEU A 38 11.25 3.75 -7.70
CA LEU A 38 9.97 3.83 -8.40
C LEU A 38 9.10 4.89 -7.68
N SER A 39 8.15 5.51 -8.39
CA SER A 39 7.22 6.45 -7.77
C SER A 39 6.05 5.70 -7.13
N ASN A 40 4.82 6.03 -7.49
CA ASN A 40 3.61 5.34 -7.07
C ASN A 40 3.41 4.08 -7.92
N LEU A 41 3.47 2.91 -7.28
CA LEU A 41 3.19 1.64 -7.93
C LEU A 41 1.73 1.26 -7.70
N ASP A 42 0.87 1.43 -8.71
CA ASP A 42 -0.55 1.09 -8.64
C ASP A 42 -0.82 -0.19 -9.44
N ILE A 43 -1.23 -1.27 -8.76
CA ILE A 43 -1.52 -2.57 -9.37
C ILE A 43 -3.03 -2.76 -9.41
N ARG A 44 -3.58 -2.88 -10.63
CA ARG A 44 -5.01 -3.04 -10.86
C ARG A 44 -5.34 -4.22 -11.76
N ARG A 45 -6.63 -4.54 -11.84
CA ARG A 45 -7.13 -5.49 -12.83
C ARG A 45 -6.88 -4.93 -14.23
N ALA A 46 -6.46 -5.81 -15.13
CA ALA A 46 -6.29 -5.47 -16.53
C ALA A 46 -7.61 -4.99 -17.14
N LEU A 47 -7.56 -4.02 -18.05
CA LEU A 47 -8.77 -3.55 -18.77
C LEU A 47 -9.34 -4.67 -19.65
N VAL A 48 -8.46 -5.53 -20.18
CA VAL A 48 -8.81 -6.65 -21.04
C VAL A 48 -8.29 -7.94 -20.41
N GLY A 49 -9.17 -8.92 -20.25
CA GLY A 49 -8.84 -10.23 -19.68
C GLY A 49 -8.94 -10.30 -18.15
N ASN A 50 -8.23 -11.26 -17.56
CA ASN A 50 -8.30 -11.59 -16.12
C ASN A 50 -6.97 -11.38 -15.37
N GLY A 51 -6.00 -10.72 -16.00
CA GLY A 51 -4.68 -10.47 -15.42
C GLY A 51 -4.62 -9.19 -14.58
N ALA A 52 -3.46 -8.96 -13.98
CA ALA A 52 -3.10 -7.71 -13.32
C ALA A 52 -2.16 -6.85 -14.20
N GLU A 53 -2.24 -5.53 -14.04
CA GLU A 53 -1.40 -4.54 -14.71
C GLU A 53 -0.94 -3.47 -13.73
N ILE A 54 0.22 -2.88 -14.00
CA ILE A 54 0.71 -1.67 -13.32
C ILE A 54 0.11 -0.47 -14.05
N VAL A 55 -0.62 0.34 -13.31
CA VAL A 55 -1.18 1.61 -13.77
C VAL A 55 -0.23 2.73 -13.39
N LYS A 56 0.18 3.49 -14.38
CA LYS A 56 0.86 4.77 -14.20
C LYS A 56 -0.11 5.87 -14.55
N ARG A 57 -0.32 6.79 -13.62
CA ARG A 57 -1.08 8.02 -13.85
C ARG A 57 -0.13 9.10 -14.33
N ALA A 58 -0.32 9.56 -15.57
CA ALA A 58 0.39 10.70 -16.13
C ALA A 58 -0.58 11.89 -16.22
N GLY A 59 -0.36 12.92 -15.40
CA GLY A 59 -1.21 14.12 -15.35
C GLY A 59 -2.72 13.84 -15.25
N ASN A 60 -3.52 14.67 -15.94
CA ASN A 60 -4.98 14.71 -15.81
C ASN A 60 -5.76 13.73 -16.70
N ASP A 61 -5.19 13.08 -17.73
CA ASP A 61 -6.03 12.40 -18.73
C ASP A 61 -5.56 11.05 -19.31
N TYR A 62 -4.36 10.53 -18.97
CA TYR A 62 -3.94 9.22 -19.52
C TYR A 62 -3.39 8.27 -18.44
N GLU A 63 -4.16 7.20 -18.17
CA GLU A 63 -3.66 6.03 -17.45
C GLU A 63 -2.87 5.15 -18.44
N HIS A 64 -1.55 5.07 -18.25
CA HIS A 64 -0.71 4.10 -18.96
C HIS A 64 -0.69 2.78 -18.19
N ARG A 65 -0.86 1.68 -18.91
CA ARG A 65 -0.93 0.33 -18.32
C ARG A 65 0.21 -0.52 -18.83
N LEU A 66 0.96 -1.09 -17.89
CA LEU A 66 2.12 -1.93 -18.15
C LEU A 66 1.87 -3.33 -17.59
N PRO A 67 2.30 -4.39 -18.28
CA PRO A 67 2.19 -5.73 -17.75
C PRO A 67 3.09 -5.89 -16.52
N ILE A 68 2.70 -6.77 -15.59
CA ILE A 68 3.47 -7.07 -14.38
C ILE A 68 4.81 -7.71 -14.75
N PRO A 69 5.96 -7.09 -14.39
CA PRO A 69 7.28 -7.66 -14.65
C PRO A 69 7.46 -9.02 -13.97
N GLN A 70 8.06 -9.98 -14.70
CA GLN A 70 8.35 -11.32 -14.19
C GLN A 70 9.86 -11.57 -13.95
N ASN A 71 10.70 -10.60 -14.30
CA ASN A 71 12.15 -10.71 -14.23
C ASN A 71 12.71 -9.96 -13.00
N PRO A 72 13.86 -10.40 -12.44
CA PRO A 72 14.49 -9.74 -11.29
C PRO A 72 14.76 -8.27 -11.56
N LEU A 73 14.46 -7.41 -10.60
CA LEU A 73 14.66 -5.96 -10.74
C LEU A 73 16.14 -5.63 -10.96
N PRO A 74 16.46 -4.55 -11.71
CA PRO A 74 17.83 -4.05 -11.80
C PRO A 74 18.36 -3.72 -10.41
N ASP A 75 19.64 -4.02 -10.16
CA ASP A 75 20.32 -3.78 -8.87
C ASP A 75 20.32 -2.31 -8.42
N LYS A 76 20.00 -1.39 -9.35
CA LYS A 76 19.93 0.05 -9.10
C LYS A 76 18.59 0.53 -8.54
N VAL A 77 17.57 -0.33 -8.48
CA VAL A 77 16.29 0.02 -7.85
C VAL A 77 16.43 -0.07 -6.34
N ILE A 78 16.20 1.04 -5.63
CA ILE A 78 16.40 1.12 -4.17
C ILE A 78 15.10 1.20 -3.35
N GLY A 79 13.96 1.48 -3.99
CA GLY A 79 12.68 1.56 -3.29
C GLY A 79 11.54 2.11 -4.14
N PHE A 80 10.42 2.44 -3.48
CA PHE A 80 9.27 3.12 -4.07
C PHE A 80 8.55 4.00 -3.03
N GLU A 81 7.75 4.97 -3.49
CA GLU A 81 7.04 5.92 -2.61
C GLU A 81 5.73 5.34 -2.05
N CYS A 82 4.92 4.72 -2.91
CA CYS A 82 3.61 4.16 -2.53
C CYS A 82 3.35 2.86 -3.28
N LEU A 83 2.71 1.90 -2.61
CA LEU A 83 2.24 0.65 -3.20
C LEU A 83 0.73 0.56 -3.05
N GLN A 84 0.02 0.76 -4.15
CA GLN A 84 -1.41 0.58 -4.23
C GLN A 84 -1.73 -0.74 -4.92
N ILE A 85 -2.56 -1.58 -4.29
CA ILE A 85 -2.95 -2.87 -4.84
C ILE A 85 -4.46 -2.99 -4.76
N SER A 86 -5.12 -3.09 -5.91
CA SER A 86 -6.57 -3.26 -6.02
C SER A 86 -6.99 -4.60 -6.62
N TYR A 87 -6.04 -5.38 -7.16
CA TYR A 87 -6.30 -6.70 -7.75
C TYR A 87 -5.06 -7.57 -7.63
N ILE A 88 -5.25 -8.86 -7.32
CA ILE A 88 -4.15 -9.82 -7.15
C ILE A 88 -4.44 -11.10 -7.89
N ASP A 89 -3.44 -11.51 -8.68
CA ASP A 89 -3.33 -12.83 -9.25
C ASP A 89 -1.95 -13.43 -8.91
N ARG A 90 -1.64 -14.59 -9.49
CA ARG A 90 -0.33 -15.24 -9.30
C ARG A 90 0.85 -14.40 -9.78
N SER A 91 0.65 -13.53 -10.79
CA SER A 91 1.71 -12.68 -11.33
C SER A 91 2.08 -11.57 -10.35
N VAL A 92 1.10 -11.01 -9.65
CA VAL A 92 1.31 -9.99 -8.61
C VAL A 92 2.10 -10.57 -7.43
N ILE A 93 1.76 -11.79 -6.98
CA ILE A 93 2.49 -12.44 -5.87
C ILE A 93 3.97 -12.60 -6.23
N LYS A 94 4.27 -13.15 -7.42
CA LYS A 94 5.66 -13.30 -7.89
C LYS A 94 6.38 -11.95 -7.98
N PHE A 95 5.70 -10.94 -8.48
CA PHE A 95 6.28 -9.60 -8.58
C PHE A 95 6.59 -9.00 -7.21
N LEU A 96 5.72 -9.18 -6.22
CA LEU A 96 5.98 -8.74 -4.85
C LEU A 96 7.13 -9.51 -4.18
N GLU A 97 7.31 -10.80 -4.51
CA GLU A 97 8.50 -11.55 -4.09
C GLU A 97 9.78 -10.97 -4.70
N LEU A 98 9.74 -10.49 -5.95
CA LEU A 98 10.87 -9.79 -6.58
C LEU A 98 11.16 -8.43 -5.92
N LEU A 99 10.13 -7.76 -5.41
CA LEU A 99 10.26 -6.49 -4.68
C LEU A 99 10.67 -6.69 -3.21
N ARG A 100 10.78 -7.92 -2.72
CA ARG A 100 11.13 -8.22 -1.32
C ARG A 100 12.40 -7.51 -0.82
N PRO A 101 13.50 -7.42 -1.60
CA PRO A 101 14.68 -6.66 -1.18
C PRO A 101 14.39 -5.18 -0.94
N LEU A 102 13.46 -4.60 -1.71
CA LEU A 102 13.07 -3.19 -1.57
C LEU A 102 12.22 -2.95 -0.32
N PHE A 103 11.43 -3.94 0.11
CA PHE A 103 10.68 -3.79 1.36
C PHE A 103 11.61 -3.71 2.56
N ALA A 104 12.77 -4.38 2.51
CA ALA A 104 13.73 -4.40 3.61
C ALA A 104 14.73 -3.22 3.59
N SER A 105 14.67 -2.33 2.59
CA SER A 105 15.62 -1.21 2.50
C SER A 105 15.27 -0.13 3.54
N LYS A 106 16.31 0.44 4.16
CA LYS A 106 16.14 1.47 5.18
C LYS A 106 15.54 2.73 4.56
N GLY A 107 14.41 3.18 5.10
CA GLY A 107 13.75 4.42 4.70
C GLY A 107 12.60 4.25 3.71
N THR A 108 12.34 3.03 3.22
CA THR A 108 11.15 2.77 2.40
C THR A 108 9.90 2.79 3.27
N THR A 109 9.19 3.91 3.16
CA THR A 109 7.95 4.23 3.85
C THR A 109 6.83 3.66 2.98
N ILE A 110 6.40 2.42 3.26
CA ILE A 110 5.34 1.78 2.46
C ILE A 110 4.00 2.33 2.89
N SER A 111 3.41 3.19 2.04
CA SER A 111 1.98 3.47 2.08
C SER A 111 1.25 2.38 1.31
N LEU A 112 0.48 1.57 2.04
CA LEU A 112 -0.30 0.50 1.44
C LEU A 112 -1.74 0.97 1.24
N CYS A 113 -2.15 1.10 -0.03
CA CYS A 113 -3.53 1.42 -0.39
C CYS A 113 -4.24 0.18 -0.88
N LEU A 114 -5.30 -0.21 -0.18
CA LEU A 114 -6.10 -1.39 -0.50
C LEU A 114 -7.50 -0.96 -0.89
N GLY A 115 -7.73 -0.86 -2.20
CA GLY A 115 -9.04 -0.57 -2.77
C GLY A 115 -9.61 -1.84 -3.37
N THR A 116 -10.71 -2.36 -2.85
CA THR A 116 -11.45 -3.45 -3.52
C THR A 116 -12.91 -3.06 -3.63
N TYR A 117 -13.51 -3.31 -4.79
CA TYR A 117 -14.96 -3.45 -4.88
C TYR A 117 -15.42 -4.55 -3.91
N ILE A 118 -16.61 -4.35 -3.36
CA ILE A 118 -17.18 -4.93 -2.12
C ILE A 118 -17.24 -6.49 -2.11
N PHE A 119 -16.83 -7.16 -3.18
CA PHE A 119 -17.06 -8.59 -3.43
C PHE A 119 -15.81 -9.48 -3.51
N GLU A 120 -14.59 -8.94 -3.40
CA GLU A 120 -13.35 -9.73 -3.57
C GLU A 120 -12.72 -10.25 -2.27
N THR A 121 -13.50 -10.94 -1.43
CA THR A 121 -13.05 -11.53 -0.15
C THR A 121 -11.89 -12.52 -0.31
N ARG A 122 -11.78 -13.19 -1.45
CA ARG A 122 -10.70 -14.13 -1.78
C ARG A 122 -9.36 -13.43 -2.00
N SER A 123 -9.37 -12.24 -2.60
CA SER A 123 -8.19 -11.41 -2.79
C SER A 123 -7.58 -11.01 -1.42
N TRP A 124 -8.43 -10.72 -0.43
CA TRP A 124 -8.02 -10.41 0.94
C TRP A 124 -7.30 -11.54 1.67
N GLN A 125 -7.81 -12.78 1.55
CA GLN A 125 -7.12 -13.94 2.13
C GLN A 125 -5.74 -14.16 1.51
N ILE A 126 -5.61 -13.90 0.20
CA ILE A 126 -4.34 -14.03 -0.51
C ILE A 126 -3.37 -12.91 -0.11
N ILE A 127 -3.83 -11.65 -0.05
CA ILE A 127 -3.05 -10.51 0.47
C ILE A 127 -2.50 -10.89 1.82
N TRP A 128 -3.37 -11.37 2.69
CA TRP A 128 -2.98 -11.68 4.05
C TRP A 128 -1.96 -12.82 4.13
N LYS A 129 -2.20 -13.92 3.41
CA LYS A 129 -1.35 -15.11 3.51
C LYS A 129 0.00 -14.93 2.85
N HIS A 130 0.06 -14.21 1.73
CA HIS A 130 1.25 -14.16 0.87
C HIS A 130 1.94 -12.81 0.87
N ILE A 131 1.18 -11.71 0.93
CA ILE A 131 1.75 -10.36 0.81
C ILE A 131 2.10 -9.80 2.18
N TRP A 132 1.21 -9.94 3.16
CA TRP A 132 1.42 -9.34 4.47
C TRP A 132 2.75 -9.71 5.13
N PRO A 133 3.19 -10.99 5.14
CA PRO A 133 4.48 -11.36 5.74
C PRO A 133 5.69 -10.68 5.07
N LEU A 134 5.55 -10.22 3.82
CA LEU A 134 6.61 -9.54 3.07
C LEU A 134 6.76 -8.07 3.45
N ILE A 135 5.66 -7.42 3.84
CA ILE A 135 5.61 -5.95 4.01
C ILE A 135 5.35 -5.49 5.44
N LYS A 136 4.78 -6.33 6.32
CA LYS A 136 4.26 -5.94 7.65
C LYS A 136 5.22 -5.12 8.52
N ASP A 137 6.51 -5.39 8.40
CA ASP A 137 7.55 -4.79 9.25
C ASP A 137 7.95 -3.39 8.75
N ASN A 138 7.55 -3.02 7.53
CA ASN A 138 7.93 -1.77 6.86
C ASN A 138 6.72 -0.89 6.47
N ILE A 139 5.48 -1.34 6.73
CA ILE A 139 4.29 -0.50 6.54
C ILE A 139 4.28 0.60 7.58
N CYS A 140 4.29 1.84 7.12
CA CYS A 140 4.21 3.05 7.93
C CYS A 140 2.84 3.74 7.86
N SER A 141 2.12 3.55 6.76
CA SER A 141 0.82 4.15 6.51
C SER A 141 -0.09 3.12 5.85
N LEU A 142 -1.32 3.02 6.35
CA LEU A 142 -2.35 2.15 5.80
C LEU A 142 -3.52 3.00 5.33
N VAL A 143 -3.77 2.98 4.02
CA VAL A 143 -4.89 3.66 3.38
C VAL A 143 -5.95 2.61 3.04
N CYS A 144 -7.11 2.72 3.66
CA CYS A 144 -8.17 1.70 3.55
C CYS A 144 -9.56 2.31 3.46
N CYS A 145 -10.49 1.55 2.90
CA CYS A 145 -11.92 1.80 3.06
C CYS A 145 -12.43 1.16 4.36
N PRO A 146 -13.53 1.65 4.97
CA PRO A 146 -14.11 1.02 6.17
C PRO A 146 -14.43 -0.48 5.99
N PHE A 147 -14.92 -0.88 4.82
CA PHE A 147 -15.24 -2.30 4.53
C PHE A 147 -13.99 -3.20 4.54
N THR A 148 -12.88 -2.66 4.06
CA THR A 148 -11.57 -3.31 4.06
C THR A 148 -11.05 -3.49 5.48
N PHE A 149 -11.24 -2.47 6.32
CA PHE A 149 -10.86 -2.48 7.73
C PHE A 149 -11.55 -3.62 8.49
N ASP A 150 -12.85 -3.83 8.25
CA ASP A 150 -13.60 -4.95 8.85
C ASP A 150 -13.08 -6.33 8.42
N HIS A 151 -12.68 -6.47 7.15
CA HIS A 151 -12.09 -7.72 6.66
C HIS A 151 -10.77 -8.05 7.36
N LEU A 152 -9.89 -7.05 7.53
CA LEU A 152 -8.63 -7.25 8.25
C LEU A 152 -8.86 -7.75 9.67
N ARG A 153 -9.82 -7.14 10.37
CA ARG A 153 -10.19 -7.52 11.74
C ARG A 153 -10.71 -8.96 11.84
N ARG A 154 -11.46 -9.42 10.84
CA ARG A 154 -11.96 -10.82 10.77
C ARG A 154 -10.84 -11.83 10.58
N ILE A 155 -9.77 -11.44 9.89
CA ILE A 155 -8.63 -12.32 9.62
C ILE A 155 -7.73 -12.42 10.86
N SER A 156 -7.42 -11.29 11.49
CA SER A 156 -6.78 -11.28 12.80
C SER A 156 -7.13 -9.97 13.52
N PRO A 157 -7.63 -10.02 14.77
CA PRO A 157 -7.98 -8.80 15.50
C PRO A 157 -6.75 -8.02 16.02
N ALA A 158 -5.60 -8.66 16.20
CA ALA A 158 -4.37 -8.03 16.70
C ALA A 158 -3.41 -7.57 15.59
N ILE A 159 -3.88 -7.60 14.35
CA ILE A 159 -3.05 -7.64 13.15
C ILE A 159 -2.30 -6.34 12.89
N LEU A 160 -3.01 -5.22 12.99
CA LEU A 160 -2.48 -3.85 12.84
C LEU A 160 -1.84 -3.37 14.14
N ARG A 161 -2.24 -3.98 15.27
CA ARG A 161 -1.62 -3.75 16.58
C ARG A 161 -0.14 -4.14 16.57
N ASN A 162 0.19 -5.25 15.90
CA ASN A 162 1.53 -5.81 15.84
C ASN A 162 2.45 -5.16 14.78
N CYS A 163 1.98 -4.16 14.03
CA CYS A 163 2.82 -3.42 13.08
C CYS A 163 3.59 -2.31 13.80
N ALA A 164 4.83 -2.59 14.18
CA ALA A 164 5.66 -1.67 14.95
C ALA A 164 5.97 -0.34 14.22
N GLN A 165 6.07 -0.38 12.90
CA GLN A 165 6.33 0.81 12.07
C GLN A 165 5.06 1.53 11.63
N LEU A 166 3.86 0.97 11.84
CA LEU A 166 2.61 1.58 11.40
C LEU A 166 2.32 2.83 12.23
N ARG A 167 2.35 3.99 11.56
CA ARG A 167 2.20 5.32 12.17
C ARG A 167 0.85 5.93 11.87
N MET A 168 0.32 5.67 10.68
CA MET A 168 -0.83 6.40 10.16
C MET A 168 -1.88 5.45 9.59
N PHE A 169 -3.13 5.74 9.91
CA PHE A 169 -4.30 5.20 9.24
C PHE A 169 -4.97 6.32 8.46
N GLN A 170 -5.36 6.03 7.22
CA GLN A 170 -6.08 6.98 6.39
C GLN A 170 -7.33 6.31 5.79
N PHE A 171 -8.48 6.95 5.93
CA PHE A 171 -9.72 6.49 5.31
C PHE A 171 -10.02 7.27 4.02
N GLN A 172 -10.31 6.53 2.95
CA GLN A 172 -10.62 7.11 1.62
C GLN A 172 -12.07 7.60 1.47
N SER A 173 -12.95 7.29 2.42
CA SER A 173 -14.37 7.67 2.42
C SER A 173 -14.81 8.09 3.82
N PHE A 174 -16.12 8.34 4.02
CA PHE A 174 -16.74 8.41 5.35
C PHE A 174 -16.20 7.27 6.21
N GLY A 175 -15.39 7.65 7.20
CA GLY A 175 -14.47 6.76 7.89
C GLY A 175 -15.14 6.02 9.04
N CYS A 176 -14.46 4.99 9.55
CA CYS A 176 -14.80 4.43 10.85
C CYS A 176 -14.25 5.37 11.93
N PHE A 177 -15.13 5.93 12.76
CA PHE A 177 -14.70 6.76 13.90
C PHE A 177 -14.31 5.87 15.09
N PRO A 178 -13.24 6.18 15.84
CA PRO A 178 -12.90 5.42 17.02
C PRO A 178 -14.00 5.54 18.09
N GLU A 179 -14.40 4.41 18.67
CA GLU A 179 -15.42 4.30 19.71
C GLU A 179 -14.78 3.76 21.00
N PHE A 180 -15.28 4.24 22.14
CA PHE A 180 -14.81 3.84 23.47
C PHE A 180 -15.89 3.04 24.23
N PRO A 181 -15.51 2.09 25.09
CA PRO A 181 -14.14 1.74 25.46
C PRO A 181 -13.42 0.91 24.38
N ALA A 182 -12.13 1.23 24.19
CA ALA A 182 -11.29 0.62 23.17
C ALA A 182 -11.13 -0.89 23.38
N ASP A 183 -11.46 -1.67 22.36
CA ASP A 183 -11.43 -3.14 22.39
C ASP A 183 -11.20 -3.70 20.98
N ASP A 184 -10.31 -4.68 20.84
CA ASP A 184 -10.06 -5.40 19.59
C ASP A 184 -10.41 -6.90 19.70
N SER A 185 -11.24 -7.29 20.67
CA SER A 185 -11.72 -8.67 20.79
C SER A 185 -12.56 -9.12 19.59
N ALA A 186 -12.64 -10.43 19.38
CA ALA A 186 -13.48 -11.01 18.33
C ALA A 186 -14.95 -10.63 18.56
N GLY A 187 -15.60 -10.05 17.55
CA GLY A 187 -17.03 -9.66 17.62
C GLY A 187 -17.30 -8.22 18.06
N THR A 188 -16.29 -7.45 18.47
CA THR A 188 -16.44 -6.02 18.80
C THR A 188 -16.74 -5.15 17.54
N SER A 189 -16.99 -3.85 17.68
CA SER A 189 -17.19 -2.97 16.53
C SER A 189 -15.85 -2.62 15.86
N ALA A 190 -15.86 -2.28 14.57
CA ALA A 190 -14.68 -1.75 13.88
C ALA A 190 -14.13 -0.49 14.59
N ALA A 191 -15.04 0.33 15.09
CA ALA A 191 -14.76 1.59 15.77
C ALA A 191 -13.96 1.37 17.07
N ARG A 192 -14.34 0.36 17.87
CA ARG A 192 -13.62 0.01 19.10
C ARG A 192 -12.26 -0.60 18.83
N ALA A 193 -12.14 -1.42 17.78
CA ALA A 193 -10.87 -2.00 17.37
C ALA A 193 -9.91 -0.91 16.88
N LEU A 194 -10.42 0.05 16.10
CA LEU A 194 -9.66 1.21 15.65
C LEU A 194 -9.14 2.02 16.85
N ALA A 195 -10.00 2.32 17.83
CA ALA A 195 -9.57 3.01 19.04
C ALA A 195 -8.44 2.24 19.73
N LYS A 196 -8.58 0.92 19.90
CA LYS A 196 -7.54 0.08 20.53
C LYS A 196 -6.21 0.12 19.77
N TRP A 197 -6.25 0.07 18.45
CA TRP A 197 -5.05 0.08 17.62
C TRP A 197 -4.34 1.44 17.60
N LEU A 198 -5.09 2.54 17.60
CA LEU A 198 -4.58 3.91 17.70
C LEU A 198 -3.88 4.17 19.04
N HIS A 199 -4.49 3.69 20.13
CA HIS A 199 -3.96 3.82 21.49
C HIS A 199 -2.85 2.81 21.82
N THR A 200 -2.61 1.81 20.97
CA THR A 200 -1.47 0.91 21.18
C THR A 200 -0.19 1.65 20.79
N PRO A 201 0.76 1.84 21.72
CA PRO A 201 2.01 2.53 21.44
C PRO A 201 2.76 1.87 20.28
N ARG A 202 3.41 2.69 19.47
CA ARG A 202 4.37 2.24 18.46
C ARG A 202 5.67 1.81 19.15
N GLY A 203 6.62 1.30 18.37
CA GLY A 203 7.95 0.96 18.88
C GLY A 203 8.70 2.13 19.53
N ASP A 204 8.35 3.37 19.20
CA ASP A 204 8.91 4.60 19.78
C ASP A 204 8.08 5.18 20.94
N GLY A 205 7.06 4.47 21.42
CA GLY A 205 6.21 4.88 22.55
C GLY A 205 5.13 5.90 22.19
N LEU A 206 5.07 6.40 20.95
CA LEU A 206 4.07 7.36 20.50
C LEU A 206 2.79 6.66 20.00
N PRO A 207 1.61 7.30 20.06
CA PRO A 207 0.39 6.75 19.48
C PRO A 207 0.43 6.76 17.94
N LYS A 208 -0.47 5.98 17.33
CA LYS A 208 -0.72 6.03 15.89
C LYS A 208 -1.70 7.17 15.58
N VAL A 209 -1.58 7.75 14.40
CA VAL A 209 -2.39 8.88 13.93
C VAL A 209 -3.49 8.37 13.01
N LEU A 210 -4.70 8.88 13.21
CA LEU A 210 -5.80 8.72 12.27
C LEU A 210 -5.93 9.99 11.44
N GLU A 211 -5.69 9.90 10.14
CA GLU A 211 -6.01 10.96 9.20
C GLU A 211 -7.43 10.72 8.66
N CYS A 212 -8.31 11.68 8.92
CA CYS A 212 -9.65 11.65 8.39
C CYS A 212 -9.92 12.86 7.49
N ARG A 213 -10.11 12.61 6.20
CA ARG A 213 -10.39 13.66 5.21
C ARG A 213 -11.87 14.04 5.11
N PHE A 214 -12.77 13.21 5.65
CA PHE A 214 -14.23 13.32 5.48
C PHE A 214 -15.01 13.38 6.80
N CYS A 215 -14.34 13.73 7.90
CA CYS A 215 -14.93 13.79 9.23
C CYS A 215 -15.55 15.16 9.51
N SER A 216 -16.69 15.19 10.20
CA SER A 216 -17.29 16.43 10.70
C SER A 216 -16.54 16.96 11.94
N LEU A 217 -16.60 18.27 12.16
CA LEU A 217 -16.03 18.92 13.35
C LEU A 217 -16.68 18.43 14.66
N GLU A 218 -17.94 18.01 14.63
CA GLU A 218 -18.67 17.49 15.80
C GLU A 218 -18.13 16.12 16.25
N GLU A 219 -17.89 15.21 15.30
CA GLU A 219 -17.34 13.88 15.58
C GLU A 219 -15.91 13.98 16.14
N VAL A 220 -15.08 14.89 15.59
CA VAL A 220 -13.74 15.18 16.13
C VAL A 220 -13.81 15.81 17.52
N GLY A 221 -14.80 16.66 17.77
CA GLY A 221 -15.07 17.27 19.08
C GLY A 221 -15.41 16.24 20.15
N GLY A 222 -16.11 15.16 19.79
CA GLY A 222 -16.40 14.02 20.67
C GLY A 222 -15.14 13.33 21.20
N LEU A 223 -14.11 13.15 20.36
CA LEU A 223 -12.86 12.47 20.73
C LEU A 223 -12.04 13.25 21.78
N LYS A 224 -12.08 14.59 21.72
CA LYS A 224 -11.40 15.44 22.71
C LYS A 224 -12.02 15.31 24.11
N ARG A 225 -13.31 14.98 24.20
CA ARG A 225 -14.05 14.87 25.48
C ARG A 225 -13.88 13.53 26.17
N VAL A 226 -13.47 12.48 25.45
CA VAL A 226 -13.23 11.12 26.00
C VAL A 226 -11.77 10.95 26.46
N SER A 227 -10.92 11.96 26.24
CA SER A 227 -9.51 11.94 26.62
C SER A 227 -9.28 12.48 28.04
N PHE A 228 -10.07 12.06 29.05
CA PHE A 228 -9.76 12.15 30.49
C PHE A 228 -10.56 11.11 31.27
#